data_AF-A0A955EXX4-F1
#
_entry.id   AF-A0A955EXX4-F1
#
_cell.length_a   1.000
_cell.length_b   1.000
_cell.length_c   1.000
_cell.angle_alpha   90.00
_cell.angle_beta   90.00
_cell.angle_gamma   90.00
#
_symmetry.space_group_name_H-M   'P 1'
#
loop_
_entity.id
_entity.type
_entity.pdbx_description
1 polymer ?
#
loop_
_entity_poly.entity_id
_entity_poly.type
_entity_poly.pdbx_seq_one_letter_code
_entity_poly.pdbx_strand_id
1 'polypeptide(L)'
;TKGKIEGLHVSPNYLKPWLQDVQGIETKCQAMVDDLEKSQAPAAHPRVKAIHDWIASARPKLQSLREDLEPRMMQAEKIADPKNYPNLAADFEQLDEFRQGYDAENFIDFADRVSALAEQLPQVKTWCGEAFKTYRPLIIVTGGKNSPYYKKYERTAKAIQGFEARAAAFVKQAESEVPRLCEQAETMAEKARSRKMPAFINGGVRQKLDQADRQIRVCQAFMTDDDQRMAEMVTRRAAAEKTVQEVAATMDDEITRSNRLRPETYEGSDLEALRRQIREAWSKAWPEDDILRIVFHMQAFERDVKWTWQAAETAWIKSDHSVLATTVVIKTSAEIATTWPAFVNVDHIKNRQSIGVKTKGGAYVSRKILIENL
;
A
#
# COMPACT_ATOMS: atom_id res chain seq x y z
N THR A 1 49.94 29.02 -3.34
CA THR A 1 49.13 27.78 -3.44
C THR A 1 49.33 26.81 -2.28
N LYS A 2 50.51 26.76 -1.64
CA LYS A 2 50.82 25.91 -0.46
C LYS A 2 49.83 26.05 0.71
N GLY A 3 49.35 27.26 1.01
CA GLY A 3 48.48 27.54 2.17
C GLY A 3 47.01 27.08 2.06
N LYS A 4 46.60 26.34 1.03
CA LYS A 4 45.22 25.82 0.87
C LYS A 4 45.08 24.30 0.95
N ILE A 5 46.17 23.57 1.17
CA ILE A 5 46.21 22.09 1.10
C ILE A 5 46.28 21.44 2.50
N GLU A 6 46.52 22.21 3.55
CA GLU A 6 46.48 21.71 4.92
C GLU A 6 45.02 21.43 5.35
N GLY A 7 44.66 20.14 5.43
CA GLY A 7 43.37 19.66 5.92
C GLY A 7 42.41 19.08 4.87
N LEU A 8 42.76 19.12 3.58
CA LEU A 8 41.97 18.46 2.54
C LEU A 8 42.58 17.09 2.23
N HIS A 9 41.82 16.01 2.46
CA HIS A 9 42.14 14.71 1.86
C HIS A 9 42.04 14.88 0.34
N VAL A 10 43.19 14.96 -0.33
CA VAL A 10 43.27 15.20 -1.78
C VAL A 10 43.14 13.86 -2.50
N SER A 11 42.29 13.79 -3.53
CA SER A 11 42.12 12.58 -4.35
C SER A 11 43.45 12.15 -4.98
N PRO A 12 43.72 10.84 -5.12
CA PRO A 12 44.83 10.34 -5.95
C PRO A 12 44.80 10.94 -7.36
N ASN A 13 43.60 11.18 -7.92
CA ASN A 13 43.44 11.77 -9.25
C ASN A 13 43.95 13.22 -9.34
N TYR A 14 44.02 13.95 -8.23
CA TYR A 14 44.61 15.30 -8.18
C TYR A 14 46.10 15.26 -7.84
N LEU A 15 46.54 14.34 -6.98
CA LEU A 15 47.94 14.24 -6.58
C LEU A 15 48.82 13.62 -7.68
N LYS A 16 48.26 12.74 -8.53
CA LYS A 16 49.02 11.96 -9.51
C LYS A 16 49.59 12.84 -10.63
N PRO A 17 48.82 13.75 -11.24
CA PRO A 17 49.37 14.70 -12.21
C PRO A 17 50.47 15.57 -11.59
N TRP A 18 50.31 16.02 -10.35
CA TRP A 18 51.34 16.86 -9.70
C TRP A 18 52.64 16.09 -9.44
N LEU A 19 52.56 14.84 -8.99
CA LEU A 19 53.74 13.98 -8.86
C LEU A 19 54.41 13.72 -10.22
N GLN A 20 53.61 13.49 -11.27
CA GLN A 20 54.11 13.33 -12.64
C GLN A 20 54.79 14.61 -13.17
N ASP A 21 54.24 15.79 -12.86
CA ASP A 21 54.84 17.08 -13.22
C ASP A 21 56.17 17.28 -12.49
N VAL A 22 56.24 16.99 -11.19
CA VAL A 22 57.49 17.05 -10.41
C VAL A 22 58.54 16.10 -10.99
N GLN A 23 58.17 14.84 -11.26
CA GLN A 23 59.04 13.86 -11.92
C GLN A 23 59.51 14.33 -13.31
N GLY A 24 58.60 14.92 -14.10
CA GLY A 24 58.91 15.44 -15.43
C GLY A 24 59.88 16.63 -15.39
N ILE A 25 59.72 17.55 -14.44
CA ILE A 25 60.65 18.68 -14.27
C ILE A 25 62.02 18.19 -13.82
N GLU A 26 62.08 17.25 -12.87
CA GLU A 26 63.35 16.68 -12.43
C GLU A 26 64.10 15.98 -13.56
N THR A 27 63.38 15.22 -14.39
CA THR A 27 63.95 14.57 -15.57
C THR A 27 64.53 15.59 -16.54
N LYS A 28 63.84 16.73 -16.77
CA LYS A 28 64.34 17.83 -17.60
C LYS A 28 65.56 18.51 -16.99
N CYS A 29 65.56 18.76 -15.69
CA CYS A 29 66.72 19.29 -14.98
C CYS A 29 67.94 18.38 -15.14
N GLN A 30 67.76 17.06 -15.02
CA GLN A 30 68.85 16.11 -15.22
C GLN A 30 69.35 16.11 -16.67
N ALA A 31 68.45 16.07 -17.66
CA ALA A 31 68.83 16.13 -19.06
C ALA A 31 69.59 17.42 -19.41
N MET A 32 69.20 18.57 -18.86
CA MET A 32 69.94 19.83 -19.05
C MET A 32 71.37 19.77 -18.48
N VAL A 33 71.57 19.13 -17.32
CA VAL A 33 72.91 18.93 -16.76
C VAL A 33 73.72 18.02 -17.69
N ASP A 34 73.15 16.87 -18.09
CA ASP A 34 73.82 15.90 -18.96
C ASP A 34 74.21 16.51 -20.32
N ASP A 35 73.34 17.34 -20.91
CA ASP A 35 73.61 18.01 -22.19
C ASP A 35 74.70 19.08 -22.05
N LEU A 36 74.70 19.86 -20.96
CA LEU A 36 75.75 20.82 -20.67
C LEU A 36 77.11 20.12 -20.51
N GLU A 37 77.15 19.01 -19.78
CA GLU A 37 78.36 18.19 -19.59
C GLU A 37 78.86 17.60 -20.92
N LYS A 38 77.96 17.07 -21.76
CA LYS A 38 78.31 16.52 -23.09
C LYS A 38 78.78 17.59 -24.08
N SER A 39 78.23 18.80 -23.99
CA SER A 39 78.57 19.89 -24.91
C SER A 39 79.99 20.45 -24.73
N GLN A 40 80.69 20.08 -23.66
CA GLN A 40 81.99 20.63 -23.26
C GLN A 40 81.98 22.17 -23.13
N ALA A 41 80.81 22.78 -22.94
CA ALA A 41 80.70 24.22 -22.75
C ALA A 41 81.47 24.63 -21.47
N PRO A 42 82.28 25.71 -21.50
CA PRO A 42 83.02 26.13 -20.32
C PRO A 42 82.07 26.44 -19.16
N ALA A 43 82.24 25.75 -18.02
CA ALA A 43 81.40 25.93 -16.84
C ALA A 43 81.38 27.39 -16.33
N ALA A 44 82.44 28.15 -16.60
CA ALA A 44 82.56 29.57 -16.25
C ALA A 44 81.79 30.51 -17.19
N HIS A 45 81.26 30.03 -18.32
CA HIS A 45 80.47 30.85 -19.22
C HIS A 45 79.19 31.33 -18.51
N PRO A 46 78.86 32.64 -18.51
CA PRO A 46 77.78 33.20 -17.68
C PRO A 46 76.41 32.50 -17.85
N ARG A 47 76.08 32.07 -19.07
CA ARG A 47 74.82 31.34 -19.34
C ARG A 47 74.82 29.92 -18.79
N VAL A 48 75.95 29.21 -18.88
CA VAL A 48 76.09 27.83 -18.37
C VAL A 48 76.00 27.85 -16.84
N LYS A 49 76.72 28.79 -16.21
CA LYS A 49 76.64 29.03 -14.77
C LYS A 49 75.22 29.36 -14.31
N ALA A 50 74.51 30.26 -15.01
CA ALA A 50 73.14 30.62 -14.66
C ALA A 50 72.17 29.41 -14.71
N ILE A 51 72.35 28.49 -15.67
CA ILE A 51 71.56 27.26 -15.75
C ILE A 51 71.90 26.33 -14.59
N HIS A 52 73.18 26.11 -14.29
CA HIS A 52 73.58 25.29 -13.12
C HIS A 52 73.07 25.87 -11.80
N ASP A 53 73.17 27.20 -11.59
CA ASP A 53 72.68 27.87 -10.39
C ASP A 53 71.14 27.73 -10.26
N TRP A 54 70.41 27.83 -11.37
CA TRP A 54 68.97 27.61 -11.38
C TRP A 54 68.62 26.15 -11.03
N ILE A 55 69.28 25.17 -11.64
CA ILE A 55 69.07 23.74 -11.35
C ILE A 55 69.40 23.42 -9.89
N ALA A 56 70.52 23.95 -9.38
CA ALA A 56 70.94 23.79 -7.99
C ALA A 56 69.92 24.40 -7.01
N SER A 57 69.26 25.50 -7.37
CA SER A 57 68.17 26.10 -6.58
C SER A 57 66.83 25.35 -6.70
N ALA A 58 66.54 24.78 -7.87
CA ALA A 58 65.27 24.12 -8.16
C ALA A 58 65.19 22.69 -7.60
N ARG A 59 66.28 21.92 -7.68
CA ARG A 59 66.32 20.50 -7.27
C ARG A 59 65.90 20.27 -5.81
N PRO A 60 66.37 21.03 -4.80
CA PRO A 60 65.91 20.87 -3.42
C PRO A 60 64.41 21.17 -3.23
N LYS A 61 63.85 22.11 -4.01
CA LYS A 61 62.43 22.46 -3.96
C LYS A 61 61.57 21.35 -4.55
N LEU A 62 62.01 20.74 -5.65
CA LEU A 62 61.33 19.59 -6.27
C LEU A 62 61.38 18.36 -5.36
N GLN A 63 62.55 18.07 -4.78
CA GLN A 63 62.72 16.99 -3.81
C GLN A 63 61.79 17.17 -2.60
N SER A 64 61.77 18.37 -2.01
CA SER A 64 60.85 18.69 -0.89
C SER A 64 59.37 18.56 -1.28
N LEU A 65 58.99 18.89 -2.52
CA LEU A 65 57.63 18.69 -3.01
C LEU A 65 57.30 17.20 -3.18
N ARG A 66 58.23 16.40 -3.69
CA ARG A 66 58.06 14.94 -3.79
C ARG A 66 57.90 14.30 -2.42
N GLU A 67 58.79 14.63 -1.47
CA GLU A 67 58.74 14.12 -0.09
C GLU A 67 57.43 14.46 0.63
N ASP A 68 56.78 15.57 0.27
CA ASP A 68 55.45 15.94 0.77
C ASP A 68 54.31 15.21 0.04
N LEU A 69 54.40 15.06 -1.28
CA LEU A 69 53.32 14.52 -2.11
C LEU A 69 53.25 12.98 -2.12
N GLU A 70 54.37 12.27 -2.08
CA GLU A 70 54.41 10.79 -2.14
C GLU A 70 53.70 10.12 -0.95
N PRO A 71 53.95 10.50 0.33
CA PRO A 71 53.23 9.92 1.46
C PRO A 71 51.73 10.19 1.40
N ARG A 72 51.34 11.39 0.95
CA ARG A 72 49.93 11.78 0.76
C ARG A 72 49.27 10.95 -0.34
N MET A 73 49.99 10.69 -1.43
CA MET A 73 49.52 9.81 -2.51
C MET A 73 49.29 8.39 -2.01
N MET A 74 50.29 7.79 -1.36
CA MET A 74 50.18 6.42 -0.83
C MET A 74 49.03 6.30 0.16
N GLN A 75 48.84 7.29 1.05
CA GLN A 75 47.72 7.31 1.97
C GLN A 75 46.38 7.44 1.24
N ALA A 76 46.31 8.31 0.23
CA ALA A 76 45.09 8.51 -0.56
C ALA A 76 44.75 7.26 -1.39
N GLU A 77 45.73 6.56 -1.96
CA GLU A 77 45.55 5.29 -2.67
C GLU A 77 45.08 4.19 -1.72
N LYS A 78 45.67 4.11 -0.52
CA LYS A 78 45.19 3.19 0.53
C LYS A 78 43.73 3.47 0.88
N ILE A 79 43.35 4.72 1.11
CA ILE A 79 41.95 5.06 1.41
C ILE A 79 41.03 4.82 0.19
N ALA A 80 41.53 5.00 -1.03
CA ALA A 80 40.74 4.81 -2.25
C ALA A 80 40.50 3.34 -2.60
N ASP A 81 41.27 2.40 -2.05
CA ASP A 81 41.11 0.97 -2.29
C ASP A 81 39.83 0.44 -1.62
N PRO A 82 38.82 0.00 -2.40
CA PRO A 82 37.58 -0.56 -1.86
C PRO A 82 37.80 -1.81 -1.00
N LYS A 83 38.92 -2.53 -1.13
CA LYS A 83 39.24 -3.69 -0.30
C LYS A 83 39.40 -3.36 1.18
N ASN A 84 39.68 -2.10 1.50
CA ASN A 84 39.72 -1.62 2.89
C ASN A 84 38.32 -1.42 3.51
N TYR A 85 37.27 -1.71 2.75
CA TYR A 85 35.88 -1.54 3.12
C TYR A 85 35.10 -2.83 2.83
N PRO A 86 35.24 -3.88 3.67
CA PRO A 86 34.70 -5.22 3.38
C PRO A 86 33.17 -5.23 3.23
N ASN A 87 32.45 -4.33 3.91
CA ASN A 87 30.99 -4.24 3.87
C ASN A 87 30.47 -3.28 2.79
N LEU A 88 31.34 -2.64 2.01
CA LEU A 88 30.95 -1.57 1.08
C LEU A 88 29.85 -2.01 0.12
N ALA A 89 29.97 -3.21 -0.44
CA ALA A 89 28.99 -3.73 -1.40
C ALA A 89 27.62 -3.96 -0.74
N ALA A 90 27.59 -4.65 0.40
CA ALA A 90 26.36 -4.97 1.13
C ALA A 90 25.65 -3.70 1.65
N ASP A 91 26.39 -2.76 2.24
CA ASP A 91 25.82 -1.49 2.70
C ASP A 91 25.25 -0.68 1.53
N PHE A 92 25.87 -0.78 0.35
CA PHE A 92 25.40 -0.06 -0.84
C PHE A 92 24.18 -0.69 -1.49
N GLU A 93 24.01 -2.00 -1.37
CA GLU A 93 22.79 -2.71 -1.72
C GLU A 93 21.67 -2.31 -0.76
N GLN A 94 21.94 -2.30 0.55
CA GLN A 94 20.98 -1.86 1.57
C GLN A 94 20.55 -0.39 1.39
N LEU A 95 21.46 0.51 0.98
CA LEU A 95 21.08 1.88 0.58
C LEU A 95 20.12 1.90 -0.60
N ASP A 96 20.33 1.04 -1.60
CA ASP A 96 19.45 0.96 -2.77
C ASP A 96 18.07 0.39 -2.38
N GLU A 97 18.00 -0.56 -1.45
CA GLU A 97 16.74 -1.05 -0.87
C GLU A 97 16.01 0.05 -0.11
N PHE A 98 16.69 0.80 0.76
CA PHE A 98 16.10 1.94 1.45
C PHE A 98 15.59 2.99 0.47
N ARG A 99 16.39 3.33 -0.55
CA ARG A 99 15.96 4.27 -1.59
C ARG A 99 14.66 3.80 -2.24
N GLN A 100 14.56 2.53 -2.65
CA GLN A 100 13.35 1.99 -3.28
C GLN A 100 12.16 1.90 -2.32
N GLY A 101 12.41 1.59 -1.05
CA GLY A 101 11.40 1.55 0.00
C GLY A 101 10.76 2.92 0.21
N TYR A 102 11.58 3.95 0.44
CA TYR A 102 11.14 5.30 0.74
C TYR A 102 10.70 6.11 -0.50
N ASP A 103 10.87 5.59 -1.71
CA ASP A 103 10.28 6.15 -2.94
C ASP A 103 8.78 5.83 -3.10
N ALA A 104 8.11 5.36 -2.04
CA ALA A 104 6.67 5.11 -2.05
C ALA A 104 5.87 6.39 -2.33
N GLU A 105 5.03 6.36 -3.37
CA GLU A 105 4.19 7.50 -3.78
C GLU A 105 2.73 7.38 -3.30
N ASN A 106 2.20 6.15 -3.22
CA ASN A 106 0.79 5.92 -2.90
C ASN A 106 0.61 5.38 -1.47
N PHE A 107 0.24 6.28 -0.56
CA PHE A 107 0.13 5.97 0.86
C PHE A 107 -1.15 5.20 1.21
N ILE A 108 -2.23 5.38 0.44
CA ILE A 108 -3.53 4.75 0.72
C ILE A 108 -3.54 3.28 0.31
N ASP A 109 -3.09 3.00 -0.92
CA ASP A 109 -3.16 1.65 -1.47
C ASP A 109 -2.10 0.72 -0.86
N PHE A 110 -1.06 1.30 -0.24
CA PHE A 110 0.02 0.59 0.42
C PHE A 110 0.13 0.93 1.91
N ALA A 111 -0.99 1.21 2.58
CA ALA A 111 -1.02 1.67 3.96
C ALA A 111 -0.13 0.84 4.91
N ASP A 112 -0.25 -0.49 4.88
CA ASP A 112 0.52 -1.37 5.78
C ASP A 112 2.04 -1.29 5.50
N ARG A 113 2.44 -1.16 4.22
CA ARG A 113 3.85 -0.98 3.85
C ARG A 113 4.37 0.39 4.29
N VAL A 114 3.57 1.44 4.10
CA VAL A 114 3.92 2.80 4.51
C VAL A 114 4.09 2.88 6.03
N SER A 115 3.19 2.24 6.79
CA SER A 115 3.31 2.16 8.25
C SER A 115 4.61 1.49 8.69
N ALA A 116 4.94 0.33 8.11
CA ALA A 116 6.20 -0.36 8.43
C ALA A 116 7.45 0.48 8.10
N LEU A 117 7.44 1.22 6.98
CA LEU A 117 8.55 2.12 6.62
C LEU A 117 8.68 3.29 7.60
N ALA A 118 7.56 3.83 8.09
CA ALA A 118 7.55 4.91 9.06
C ALA A 118 8.13 4.46 10.42
N GLU A 119 7.76 3.27 10.89
CA GLU A 119 8.29 2.68 12.12
C GLU A 119 9.83 2.49 12.06
N GLN A 120 10.34 2.06 10.90
CA GLN A 120 11.78 1.83 10.70
C GLN A 120 12.57 3.12 10.47
N LEU A 121 11.92 4.23 10.12
CA LEU A 121 12.57 5.46 9.66
C LEU A 121 13.64 6.01 10.62
N PRO A 122 13.43 6.07 11.95
CA PRO A 122 14.47 6.55 12.88
C PRO A 122 15.74 5.69 12.86
N GLN A 123 15.57 4.37 12.80
CA GLN A 123 16.69 3.43 12.72
C GLN A 123 17.41 3.57 11.38
N VAL A 124 16.67 3.66 10.27
CA VAL A 124 17.25 3.82 8.92
C VAL A 124 18.06 5.11 8.83
N LYS A 125 17.55 6.24 9.35
CA LYS A 125 18.28 7.53 9.37
C LYS A 125 19.58 7.42 10.16
N THR A 126 19.53 6.75 11.32
CA THR A 126 20.71 6.51 12.16
C THR A 126 21.73 5.66 11.40
N TRP A 127 21.28 4.53 10.84
CA TRP A 127 22.14 3.64 10.07
C TRP A 127 22.77 4.34 8.86
N CYS A 128 22.00 5.11 8.09
CA CYS A 128 22.51 5.86 6.94
C CYS A 128 23.56 6.90 7.36
N GLY A 129 23.36 7.55 8.50
CA GLY A 129 24.31 8.50 9.08
C GLY A 129 25.63 7.83 9.48
N GLU A 130 25.58 6.68 10.15
CA GLU A 130 26.77 5.93 10.54
C GLU A 130 27.49 5.34 9.32
N ALA A 131 26.76 4.77 8.36
CA ALA A 131 27.34 4.29 7.10
C ALA A 131 28.05 5.44 6.36
N PHE A 132 27.43 6.62 6.24
CA PHE A 132 28.06 7.78 5.63
C PHE A 132 29.35 8.20 6.34
N LYS A 133 29.39 8.18 7.69
CA LYS A 133 30.59 8.48 8.46
C LYS A 133 31.72 7.49 8.17
N THR A 134 31.39 6.19 8.13
CA THR A 134 32.34 5.10 7.82
C THR A 134 33.01 5.28 6.47
N TYR A 135 32.23 5.62 5.43
CA TYR A 135 32.74 5.77 4.06
C TYR A 135 33.13 7.20 3.69
N ARG A 136 33.05 8.15 4.62
CA ARG A 136 33.43 9.56 4.39
C ARG A 136 34.86 9.71 3.84
N PRO A 137 35.90 9.02 4.36
CA PRO A 137 37.25 9.12 3.81
C PRO A 137 37.31 8.69 2.34
N LEU A 138 36.71 7.54 2.01
CA LEU A 138 36.60 7.02 0.64
C LEU A 138 35.89 8.02 -0.27
N ILE A 139 34.77 8.57 0.16
CA ILE A 139 34.00 9.59 -0.57
C ILE A 139 34.88 10.80 -0.90
N ILE A 140 35.63 11.33 0.08
CA ILE A 140 36.46 12.51 -0.13
C ILE A 140 37.56 12.21 -1.16
N VAL A 141 38.31 11.11 -1.00
CA VAL A 141 39.42 10.79 -1.91
C VAL A 141 38.95 10.37 -3.31
N THR A 142 37.70 9.99 -3.48
CA THR A 142 37.12 9.62 -4.80
C THR A 142 36.38 10.77 -5.48
N GLY A 143 36.49 12.00 -4.95
CA GLY A 143 35.94 13.20 -5.60
C GLY A 143 34.88 13.95 -4.78
N GLY A 144 34.74 13.65 -3.49
CA GLY A 144 33.82 14.33 -2.59
C GLY A 144 32.38 14.23 -3.08
N LYS A 145 31.72 15.39 -3.31
CA LYS A 145 30.34 15.44 -3.80
C LYS A 145 30.14 14.86 -5.21
N ASN A 146 31.22 14.76 -5.99
CA ASN A 146 31.19 14.17 -7.33
C ASN A 146 31.50 12.68 -7.31
N SER A 147 31.86 12.12 -6.15
CA SER A 147 32.08 10.68 -6.00
C SER A 147 30.78 9.90 -6.29
N PRO A 148 30.84 8.77 -7.03
CA PRO A 148 29.69 7.88 -7.19
C PRO A 148 29.16 7.37 -5.84
N TYR A 149 30.04 7.23 -4.84
CA TYR A 149 29.67 6.82 -3.49
C TYR A 149 28.80 7.89 -2.81
N TYR A 150 29.20 9.16 -2.89
CA TYR A 150 28.38 10.27 -2.37
C TYR A 150 27.02 10.34 -3.05
N LYS A 151 26.96 10.14 -4.38
CA LYS A 151 25.71 10.21 -5.14
C LYS A 151 24.69 9.16 -4.71
N LYS A 152 25.12 7.97 -4.28
CA LYS A 152 24.21 6.96 -3.71
C LYS A 152 23.62 7.39 -2.37
N TYR A 153 24.44 7.91 -1.46
CA TYR A 153 23.94 8.52 -0.22
C TYR A 153 22.98 9.68 -0.47
N GLU A 154 23.35 10.59 -1.38
CA GLU A 154 22.53 11.74 -1.74
C GLU A 154 21.14 11.32 -2.27
N ARG A 155 21.08 10.30 -3.13
CA ARG A 155 19.81 9.77 -3.66
C ARG A 155 18.95 9.14 -2.56
N THR A 156 19.56 8.34 -1.68
CA THR A 156 18.84 7.68 -0.57
C THR A 156 18.32 8.72 0.42
N ALA A 157 19.15 9.71 0.78
CA ALA A 157 18.74 10.83 1.63
C ALA A 157 17.59 11.63 1.01
N LYS A 158 17.62 11.88 -0.31
CA LYS A 158 16.51 12.54 -1.02
C LYS A 158 15.23 11.70 -1.01
N ALA A 159 15.31 10.38 -1.17
CA ALA A 159 14.15 9.50 -1.07
C ALA A 159 13.53 9.54 0.33
N ILE A 160 14.36 9.47 1.39
CA ILE A 160 13.92 9.59 2.78
C ILE A 160 13.27 10.96 3.04
N GLN A 161 13.91 12.05 2.63
CA GLN A 161 13.36 13.40 2.78
C GLN A 161 12.05 13.57 2.00
N GLY A 162 11.97 13.01 0.80
CA GLY A 162 10.76 12.99 -0.02
C GLY A 162 9.63 12.23 0.66
N PHE A 163 9.93 11.10 1.29
CA PHE A 163 8.98 10.33 2.09
C PHE A 163 8.47 11.13 3.30
N GLU A 164 9.35 11.75 4.08
CA GLU A 164 8.97 12.60 5.21
C GLU A 164 8.08 13.78 4.76
N ALA A 165 8.41 14.42 3.65
CA ALA A 165 7.61 15.50 3.08
C ALA A 165 6.23 15.02 2.61
N ARG A 166 6.16 13.85 1.95
CA ARG A 166 4.88 13.23 1.55
C ARG A 166 4.05 12.83 2.76
N ALA A 167 4.66 12.28 3.81
CA ALA A 167 4.00 11.95 5.06
C ALA A 167 3.39 13.18 5.73
N ALA A 168 4.16 14.27 5.85
CA ALA A 168 3.66 15.53 6.41
C ALA A 168 2.50 16.12 5.57
N ALA A 169 2.60 16.08 4.24
CA ALA A 169 1.53 16.52 3.36
C ALA A 169 0.28 15.63 3.47
N PHE A 170 0.48 14.32 3.58
CA PHE A 170 -0.59 13.35 3.76
C PHE A 170 -1.35 13.58 5.07
N VAL A 171 -0.64 13.72 6.19
CA VAL A 171 -1.25 14.01 7.50
C VAL A 171 -2.08 15.29 7.42
N LYS A 172 -1.53 16.36 6.85
CA LYS A 172 -2.24 17.62 6.67
C LYS A 172 -3.49 17.47 5.80
N GLN A 173 -3.44 16.66 4.75
CA GLN A 173 -4.61 16.39 3.92
C GLN A 173 -5.69 15.61 4.69
N ALA A 174 -5.28 14.57 5.43
CA ALA A 174 -6.17 13.69 6.19
C ALA A 174 -7.01 14.45 7.22
N GLU A 175 -6.47 15.50 7.84
CA GLU A 175 -7.18 16.39 8.78
C GLU A 175 -8.51 16.92 8.20
N SER A 176 -8.54 17.21 6.89
CA SER A 176 -9.75 17.69 6.21
C SER A 176 -10.54 16.56 5.53
N GLU A 177 -9.84 15.53 5.06
CA GLU A 177 -10.39 14.50 4.21
C GLU A 177 -11.13 13.42 5.01
N VAL A 178 -10.66 13.06 6.22
CA VAL A 178 -11.36 12.13 7.12
C VAL A 178 -12.73 12.67 7.53
N PRO A 179 -12.89 13.92 8.02
CA PRO A 179 -14.20 14.49 8.28
C PRO A 179 -15.11 14.52 7.06
N ARG A 180 -14.56 14.86 5.88
CA ARG A 180 -15.31 14.90 4.61
C ARG A 180 -15.84 13.51 4.22
N LEU A 181 -15.03 12.46 4.37
CA LEU A 181 -15.45 11.08 4.10
C LEU A 181 -16.54 10.61 5.07
N CYS A 182 -16.43 10.99 6.35
CA CYS A 182 -17.44 10.70 7.36
C CYS A 182 -18.78 11.40 7.05
N GLU A 183 -18.76 12.68 6.69
CA GLU A 183 -19.96 13.44 6.29
C GLU A 183 -20.60 12.84 5.02
N GLN A 184 -19.79 12.39 4.07
CA GLN A 184 -20.29 11.69 2.89
C GLN A 184 -20.98 10.38 3.26
N ALA A 185 -20.42 9.60 4.20
CA ALA A 185 -21.03 8.37 4.67
C ALA A 185 -22.41 8.63 5.31
N GLU A 186 -22.50 9.62 6.21
CA GLU A 186 -23.75 10.03 6.87
C GLU A 186 -24.79 10.50 5.86
N THR A 187 -24.40 11.38 4.93
CA THR A 187 -25.28 11.88 3.87
C THR A 187 -25.79 10.74 2.99
N MET A 188 -24.93 9.79 2.65
CA MET A 188 -25.30 8.61 1.86
C MET A 188 -26.22 7.68 2.64
N ALA A 189 -26.02 7.53 3.95
CA ALA A 189 -26.88 6.72 4.81
C ALA A 189 -28.30 7.32 4.88
N GLU A 190 -28.42 8.64 5.04
CA GLU A 190 -29.72 9.31 5.06
C GLU A 190 -30.44 9.21 3.69
N LYS A 191 -29.69 9.33 2.59
CA LYS A 191 -30.22 9.07 1.25
C LYS A 191 -30.66 7.62 1.07
N ALA A 192 -29.94 6.67 1.66
CA ALA A 192 -30.32 5.26 1.63
C ALA A 192 -31.62 5.01 2.42
N ARG A 193 -31.75 5.60 3.62
CA ARG A 193 -32.98 5.56 4.44
C ARG A 193 -34.18 6.14 3.69
N SER A 194 -34.09 7.38 3.22
CA SER A 194 -35.19 8.07 2.54
C SER A 194 -35.68 7.33 1.28
N ARG A 195 -34.79 6.59 0.61
CA ARG A 195 -35.11 5.77 -0.57
C ARG A 195 -35.39 4.31 -0.25
N LYS A 196 -35.35 3.89 1.02
CA LYS A 196 -35.50 2.50 1.47
C LYS A 196 -34.55 1.55 0.75
N MET A 197 -33.27 1.92 0.67
CA MET A 197 -32.21 1.18 -0.03
C MET A 197 -31.22 0.55 0.97
N PRO A 198 -31.58 -0.51 1.70
CA PRO A 198 -30.71 -1.09 2.74
C PRO A 198 -29.36 -1.58 2.20
N ALA A 199 -29.31 -2.06 0.95
CA ALA A 199 -28.07 -2.50 0.32
C ALA A 199 -27.01 -1.38 0.22
N PHE A 200 -27.41 -0.10 0.18
CA PHE A 200 -26.46 1.03 0.08
C PHE A 200 -25.69 1.28 1.37
N ILE A 201 -26.25 0.91 2.53
CA ILE A 201 -25.57 1.01 3.84
C ILE A 201 -24.33 0.10 3.86
N ASN A 202 -24.49 -1.16 3.45
CA ASN A 202 -23.39 -2.12 3.42
C ASN A 202 -22.45 -1.96 2.21
N GLY A 203 -22.84 -1.16 1.22
CA GLY A 203 -22.04 -0.86 0.04
C GLY A 203 -21.34 0.50 0.14
N GLY A 204 -21.88 1.50 -0.57
CA GLY A 204 -21.23 2.81 -0.72
C GLY A 204 -20.99 3.56 0.58
N VAL A 205 -21.88 3.44 1.58
CA VAL A 205 -21.68 4.07 2.90
C VAL A 205 -20.48 3.44 3.61
N ARG A 206 -20.45 2.10 3.70
CA ARG A 206 -19.32 1.37 4.30
C ARG A 206 -18.00 1.69 3.60
N GLN A 207 -17.99 1.76 2.26
CA GLN A 207 -16.80 2.12 1.49
C GLN A 207 -16.21 3.47 1.91
N LYS A 208 -17.05 4.46 2.27
CA LYS A 208 -16.57 5.78 2.72
C LYS A 208 -15.95 5.74 4.11
N LEU A 209 -16.55 4.97 5.03
CA LEU A 209 -15.97 4.75 6.36
C LEU A 209 -14.66 3.97 6.27
N ASP A 210 -14.57 2.96 5.42
CA ASP A 210 -13.32 2.21 5.17
C ASP A 210 -12.23 3.10 4.54
N GLN A 211 -12.61 4.07 3.69
CA GLN A 211 -11.68 5.07 3.17
C GLN A 211 -11.12 5.94 4.29
N ALA A 212 -11.97 6.40 5.22
CA ALA A 212 -11.53 7.18 6.38
C ALA A 212 -10.61 6.35 7.29
N ASP A 213 -10.93 5.09 7.55
CA ASP A 213 -10.12 4.17 8.35
C ASP A 213 -8.71 3.98 7.75
N ARG A 214 -8.60 3.86 6.42
CA ARG A 214 -7.29 3.78 5.76
C ARG A 214 -6.46 5.04 5.96
N GLN A 215 -7.06 6.23 5.93
CA GLN A 215 -6.32 7.46 6.18
C GLN A 215 -5.84 7.56 7.62
N ILE A 216 -6.72 7.24 8.58
CA ILE A 216 -6.39 7.22 10.00
C ILE A 216 -5.21 6.27 10.26
N ARG A 217 -5.23 5.06 9.69
CA ARG A 217 -4.15 4.07 9.85
C ARG A 217 -2.80 4.60 9.36
N VAL A 218 -2.78 5.25 8.20
CA VAL A 218 -1.53 5.83 7.67
C VAL A 218 -1.05 6.96 8.58
N CYS A 219 -1.95 7.83 9.02
CA CYS A 219 -1.60 8.92 9.94
C CYS A 219 -1.04 8.41 11.29
N GLN A 220 -1.55 7.29 11.80
CA GLN A 220 -1.06 6.68 13.06
C GLN A 220 0.42 6.30 12.99
N ALA A 221 0.94 6.02 11.79
CA ALA A 221 2.36 5.70 11.62
C ALA A 221 3.29 6.93 11.71
N PHE A 222 2.75 8.14 11.63
CA PHE A 222 3.52 9.39 11.56
C PHE A 222 3.23 10.35 12.72
N MET A 223 2.15 10.11 13.46
CA MET A 223 1.69 10.95 14.56
C MET A 223 1.91 10.23 15.88
N THR A 224 2.11 10.98 16.95
CA THR A 224 2.23 10.42 18.29
C THR A 224 0.85 10.06 18.84
N ASP A 225 0.79 9.11 19.78
CA ASP A 225 -0.47 8.67 20.40
C ASP A 225 -1.23 9.82 21.11
N ASP A 226 -0.53 10.88 21.50
CA ASP A 226 -1.07 12.08 22.14
C ASP A 226 -1.40 13.22 21.15
N ASP A 227 -1.26 13.01 19.83
CA ASP A 227 -1.58 14.05 18.84
C ASP A 227 -3.10 14.31 18.79
N GLN A 228 -3.50 15.52 19.21
CA GLN A 228 -4.90 15.93 19.25
C GLN A 228 -5.62 15.76 17.90
N ARG A 229 -4.93 15.98 16.78
CA ARG A 229 -5.53 15.86 15.44
C ARG A 229 -5.88 14.41 15.12
N MET A 230 -5.07 13.45 15.59
CA MET A 230 -5.38 12.02 15.50
C MET A 230 -6.62 11.69 16.32
N ALA A 231 -6.68 12.17 17.57
CA ALA A 231 -7.82 11.96 18.45
C ALA A 231 -9.12 12.52 17.84
N GLU A 232 -9.05 13.70 17.21
CA GLU A 232 -10.19 14.32 16.50
C GLU A 232 -10.66 13.48 15.31
N MET A 233 -9.74 12.98 14.47
CA MET A 233 -10.08 12.09 13.34
C MET A 233 -10.73 10.78 13.80
N VAL A 234 -10.17 10.12 14.81
CA VAL A 234 -10.72 8.87 15.38
C VAL A 234 -12.10 9.11 15.98
N THR A 235 -12.26 10.19 16.75
CA THR A 235 -13.55 10.57 17.36
C THR A 235 -14.60 10.86 16.29
N ARG A 236 -14.24 11.63 15.26
CA ARG A 236 -15.14 11.97 14.15
C ARG A 236 -15.61 10.72 13.41
N ARG A 237 -14.71 9.77 13.14
CA ARG A 237 -15.05 8.49 12.51
C ARG A 237 -15.99 7.66 13.40
N ALA A 238 -15.69 7.54 14.68
CA ALA A 238 -16.52 6.79 15.61
C ALA A 238 -17.95 7.37 15.71
N ALA A 239 -18.07 8.70 15.74
CA ALA A 239 -19.35 9.39 15.69
C ALA A 239 -20.12 9.08 14.38
N ALA A 240 -19.42 9.09 13.23
CA ALA A 240 -20.03 8.79 11.94
C ALA A 240 -20.58 7.36 11.86
N GLU A 241 -19.79 6.37 12.31
CA GLU A 241 -20.19 4.98 12.36
C GLU A 241 -21.45 4.81 13.24
N LYS A 242 -21.49 5.47 14.41
CA LYS A 242 -22.66 5.46 15.28
C LYS A 242 -23.89 6.04 14.58
N THR A 243 -23.76 7.21 13.93
CA THR A 243 -24.86 7.81 13.17
C THR A 243 -25.35 6.91 12.05
N VAL A 244 -24.44 6.28 11.29
CA VAL A 244 -24.80 5.33 10.22
C VAL A 244 -25.54 4.12 10.79
N GLN A 245 -25.12 3.59 11.94
CA GLN A 245 -25.81 2.48 12.61
C GLN A 245 -27.22 2.86 13.09
N GLU A 246 -27.38 4.06 13.66
CA GLU A 246 -28.69 4.58 14.08
C GLU A 246 -29.64 4.77 12.88
N VAL A 247 -29.13 5.30 11.77
CA VAL A 247 -29.88 5.43 10.50
C VAL A 247 -30.27 4.05 9.95
N ALA A 248 -29.36 3.08 9.98
CA ALA A 248 -29.62 1.72 9.53
C ALA A 248 -30.70 1.03 10.38
N ALA A 249 -30.64 1.17 11.71
CA ALA A 249 -31.64 0.64 12.63
C ALA A 249 -33.01 1.28 12.40
N THR A 250 -33.06 2.60 12.27
CA THR A 250 -34.30 3.34 11.97
C THR A 250 -34.92 2.87 10.65
N MET A 251 -34.09 2.66 9.62
CA MET A 251 -34.56 2.16 8.33
C MET A 251 -35.08 0.71 8.42
N ASP A 252 -34.43 -0.18 9.17
CA ASP A 252 -34.90 -1.57 9.36
C ASP A 252 -36.27 -1.58 10.05
N ASP A 253 -36.46 -0.72 11.07
CA ASP A 253 -37.74 -0.54 11.75
C ASP A 253 -38.83 0.00 10.82
N GLU A 254 -38.54 1.04 10.04
CA GLU A 254 -39.47 1.61 9.06
C GLU A 254 -39.87 0.61 7.98
N ILE A 255 -38.90 -0.16 7.45
CA ILE A 255 -39.15 -1.21 6.47
C ILE A 255 -40.03 -2.30 7.10
N THR A 256 -39.67 -2.78 8.28
CA THR A 256 -40.41 -3.82 9.01
C THR A 256 -41.86 -3.40 9.31
N ARG A 257 -42.07 -2.17 9.78
CA ARG A 257 -43.40 -1.58 10.01
C ARG A 257 -44.20 -1.40 8.74
N SER A 258 -43.56 -1.13 7.60
CA SER A 258 -44.24 -0.94 6.31
C SER A 258 -44.53 -2.25 5.56
N ASN A 259 -43.82 -3.33 5.90
CA ASN A 259 -44.07 -4.63 5.29
C ASN A 259 -45.46 -5.16 5.67
N ARG A 260 -46.13 -5.76 4.69
CA ARG A 260 -47.41 -6.47 4.88
C ARG A 260 -47.28 -7.84 4.27
N LEU A 261 -47.95 -8.83 4.88
CA LEU A 261 -48.07 -10.14 4.28
C LEU A 261 -48.84 -10.01 2.97
N ARG A 262 -48.38 -10.71 1.92
CA ARG A 262 -49.14 -10.76 0.65
C ARG A 262 -50.47 -11.48 0.90
N PRO A 263 -51.56 -11.06 0.23
CA PRO A 263 -52.82 -11.79 0.34
C PRO A 263 -52.68 -13.21 -0.22
N GLU A 264 -53.48 -14.13 0.32
CA GLU A 264 -53.66 -15.45 -0.28
C GLU A 264 -54.55 -15.31 -1.52
N THR A 265 -54.08 -15.83 -2.65
CA THR A 265 -54.75 -15.68 -3.95
C THR A 265 -54.95 -17.01 -4.68
N TYR A 266 -54.42 -18.11 -4.15
CA TYR A 266 -54.57 -19.43 -4.76
C TYR A 266 -56.01 -19.94 -4.67
N GLU A 267 -56.58 -20.27 -5.83
CA GLU A 267 -58.00 -20.66 -5.96
C GLU A 267 -58.18 -22.19 -6.12
N GLY A 268 -57.08 -22.95 -6.15
CA GLY A 268 -57.13 -24.40 -6.30
C GLY A 268 -57.80 -25.08 -5.11
N SER A 269 -58.66 -26.07 -5.41
CA SER A 269 -59.39 -26.85 -4.38
C SER A 269 -58.48 -27.71 -3.50
N ASP A 270 -57.22 -27.88 -3.88
CA ASP A 270 -56.17 -28.60 -3.16
C ASP A 270 -55.38 -27.74 -2.16
N LEU A 271 -55.74 -26.46 -1.96
CA LEU A 271 -55.06 -25.51 -1.07
C LEU A 271 -54.71 -26.09 0.31
N GLU A 272 -55.68 -26.69 1.00
CA GLU A 272 -55.45 -27.25 2.35
C GLU A 272 -54.52 -28.47 2.34
N ALA A 273 -54.56 -29.27 1.26
CA ALA A 273 -53.66 -30.40 1.10
C ALA A 273 -52.22 -29.90 0.89
N LEU A 274 -52.02 -28.91 0.02
CA LEU A 274 -50.71 -28.29 -0.21
C LEU A 274 -50.17 -27.61 1.04
N ARG A 275 -51.02 -26.89 1.79
CA ARG A 275 -50.64 -26.22 3.04
C ARG A 275 -50.11 -27.20 4.08
N ARG A 276 -50.78 -28.34 4.25
CA ARG A 276 -50.34 -29.42 5.16
C ARG A 276 -49.00 -30.02 4.72
N GLN A 277 -48.81 -30.29 3.44
CA GLN A 277 -47.54 -30.81 2.92
C GLN A 277 -46.38 -29.84 3.16
N ILE A 278 -46.60 -28.53 2.96
CA ILE A 278 -45.60 -27.49 3.27
C ILE A 278 -45.29 -27.47 4.77
N ARG A 279 -46.31 -27.50 5.63
CA ARG A 279 -46.14 -27.53 7.09
C ARG A 279 -45.32 -28.74 7.54
N GLU A 280 -45.68 -29.94 7.09
CA GLU A 280 -44.98 -31.18 7.42
C GLU A 280 -43.52 -31.15 6.94
N ALA A 281 -43.29 -30.74 5.68
CA ALA A 281 -41.95 -30.62 5.14
C ALA A 281 -41.12 -29.58 5.92
N TRP A 282 -41.73 -28.43 6.27
CA TRP A 282 -41.06 -27.38 7.04
C TRP A 282 -40.69 -27.86 8.44
N SER A 283 -41.63 -28.38 9.22
CA SER A 283 -41.37 -28.88 10.57
C SER A 283 -40.35 -30.03 10.59
N LYS A 284 -40.29 -30.84 9.54
CA LYS A 284 -39.23 -31.85 9.39
C LYS A 284 -37.85 -31.23 9.16
N ALA A 285 -37.77 -30.14 8.40
CA ALA A 285 -36.51 -29.46 8.12
C ALA A 285 -36.07 -28.53 9.27
N TRP A 286 -37.02 -27.92 9.98
CA TRP A 286 -36.84 -26.88 10.98
C TRP A 286 -37.79 -27.12 12.17
N PRO A 287 -37.50 -28.10 13.04
CA PRO A 287 -38.43 -28.55 14.08
C PRO A 287 -38.67 -27.52 15.20
N GLU A 288 -37.78 -26.54 15.35
CA GLU A 288 -37.87 -25.49 16.38
C GLU A 288 -38.68 -24.26 15.92
N ASP A 289 -39.06 -24.19 14.65
CA ASP A 289 -39.77 -23.04 14.10
C ASP A 289 -41.26 -23.05 14.44
N ASP A 290 -41.75 -21.94 14.99
CA ASP A 290 -43.17 -21.70 15.23
C ASP A 290 -43.82 -21.09 13.97
N ILE A 291 -44.53 -21.93 13.22
CA ILE A 291 -45.22 -21.54 11.98
C ILE A 291 -46.54 -20.83 12.32
N LEU A 292 -46.59 -19.53 12.07
CA LEU A 292 -47.80 -18.72 12.24
C LEU A 292 -48.77 -18.91 11.07
N ARG A 293 -48.26 -18.89 9.83
CA ARG A 293 -49.09 -18.92 8.62
C ARG A 293 -48.31 -19.47 7.42
N ILE A 294 -49.01 -20.05 6.46
CA ILE A 294 -48.49 -20.42 5.14
C ILE A 294 -49.42 -19.78 4.11
N VAL A 295 -48.87 -18.99 3.19
CA VAL A 295 -49.64 -18.18 2.24
C VAL A 295 -49.26 -18.48 0.80
N PHE A 296 -50.25 -18.94 0.03
CA PHE A 296 -50.13 -19.14 -1.41
C PHE A 296 -50.55 -17.86 -2.13
N HIS A 297 -49.56 -17.06 -2.53
CA HIS A 297 -49.75 -15.73 -3.13
C HIS A 297 -49.76 -15.76 -4.67
N MET A 298 -49.67 -16.95 -5.27
CA MET A 298 -49.87 -17.19 -6.70
C MET A 298 -51.29 -17.74 -6.90
N GLN A 299 -51.99 -17.26 -7.94
CA GLN A 299 -53.36 -17.70 -8.23
C GLN A 299 -53.45 -19.17 -8.70
N ALA A 300 -52.43 -19.62 -9.43
CA ALA A 300 -52.32 -20.99 -9.93
C ALA A 300 -50.85 -21.40 -10.06
N PHE A 301 -50.62 -22.66 -10.40
CA PHE A 301 -49.29 -23.14 -10.78
C PHE A 301 -48.81 -22.46 -12.08
N GLU A 302 -47.58 -21.98 -12.08
CA GLU A 302 -46.91 -21.51 -13.30
C GLU A 302 -46.22 -22.71 -13.96
N ARG A 303 -46.61 -23.03 -15.20
CA ARG A 303 -46.02 -24.15 -15.96
C ARG A 303 -44.99 -23.63 -16.95
N ASP A 304 -43.77 -24.18 -16.89
CA ASP A 304 -42.70 -23.94 -17.85
C ASP A 304 -42.38 -25.24 -18.61
N VAL A 305 -42.49 -25.15 -19.94
CA VAL A 305 -42.17 -26.24 -20.88
C VAL A 305 -41.11 -25.75 -21.83
N LYS A 306 -39.93 -26.37 -21.78
CA LYS A 306 -38.80 -26.01 -22.63
C LYS A 306 -38.07 -27.24 -23.12
N TRP A 307 -37.45 -27.09 -24.29
CA TRP A 307 -36.49 -28.02 -24.84
C TRP A 307 -35.11 -27.39 -24.76
N THR A 308 -34.16 -28.08 -24.16
CA THR A 308 -32.78 -27.60 -24.05
C THR A 308 -31.87 -28.61 -24.69
N TRP A 309 -31.03 -28.15 -25.62
CA TRP A 309 -29.99 -28.98 -26.20
C TRP A 309 -28.92 -29.27 -25.15
N GLN A 310 -28.72 -30.54 -24.80
CA GLN A 310 -27.63 -30.96 -23.94
C GLN A 310 -26.49 -31.55 -24.76
N ALA A 311 -25.41 -30.80 -24.89
CA ALA A 311 -24.26 -31.17 -25.71
C ALA A 311 -23.62 -32.51 -25.27
N ALA A 312 -23.60 -32.80 -23.96
CA ALA A 312 -23.04 -34.05 -23.43
C ALA A 312 -23.83 -35.30 -23.86
N GLU A 313 -25.14 -35.17 -24.06
CA GLU A 313 -26.02 -36.27 -24.49
C GLU A 313 -26.31 -36.22 -25.99
N THR A 314 -25.84 -35.19 -26.69
CA THR A 314 -26.14 -34.91 -28.11
C THR A 314 -27.65 -35.01 -28.41
N ALA A 315 -28.48 -34.56 -27.47
CA ALA A 315 -29.92 -34.72 -27.52
C ALA A 315 -30.66 -33.47 -27.03
N TRP A 316 -31.90 -33.31 -27.50
CA TRP A 316 -32.85 -32.36 -26.95
C TRP A 316 -33.51 -32.97 -25.72
N ILE A 317 -33.35 -32.33 -24.56
CA ILE A 317 -34.04 -32.73 -23.33
C ILE A 317 -35.24 -31.82 -23.12
N LYS A 318 -36.42 -32.45 -23.00
CA LYS A 318 -37.64 -31.77 -22.56
C LYS A 318 -37.61 -31.60 -21.05
N SER A 319 -37.90 -30.41 -20.56
CA SER A 319 -38.33 -30.20 -19.19
C SER A 319 -39.74 -29.62 -19.20
N ASP A 320 -40.61 -30.18 -18.37
CA ASP A 320 -42.02 -29.80 -18.25
C ASP A 320 -42.35 -29.81 -16.76
N HIS A 321 -42.37 -28.62 -16.16
CA HIS A 321 -42.53 -28.46 -14.73
C HIS A 321 -43.51 -27.36 -14.41
N SER A 322 -44.19 -27.50 -13.27
CA SER A 322 -45.00 -26.44 -12.68
C SER A 322 -44.45 -26.05 -11.32
N VAL A 323 -44.45 -24.76 -11.02
CA VAL A 323 -44.02 -24.21 -9.73
C VAL A 323 -45.15 -23.41 -9.13
N LEU A 324 -45.37 -23.61 -7.84
CA LEU A 324 -46.23 -22.77 -7.01
C LEU A 324 -45.39 -22.24 -5.84
N ALA A 325 -45.03 -20.96 -5.91
CA ALA A 325 -44.34 -20.26 -4.83
C ALA A 325 -45.32 -19.93 -3.71
N THR A 326 -44.88 -20.18 -2.48
CA THR A 326 -45.63 -19.92 -1.25
C THR A 326 -44.71 -19.25 -0.24
N THR A 327 -45.30 -18.64 0.79
CA THR A 327 -44.57 -17.97 1.86
C THR A 327 -44.90 -18.64 3.17
N VAL A 328 -43.87 -19.13 3.88
CA VAL A 328 -44.00 -19.60 5.26
C VAL A 328 -43.66 -18.45 6.20
N VAL A 329 -44.56 -18.16 7.13
CA VAL A 329 -44.44 -17.10 8.13
C VAL A 329 -44.08 -17.71 9.47
N ILE A 330 -42.88 -17.40 9.97
CA ILE A 330 -42.34 -17.96 11.21
C ILE A 330 -42.29 -16.87 12.28
N LYS A 331 -42.72 -17.19 13.49
CA LYS A 331 -42.54 -16.31 14.65
C LYS A 331 -41.07 -16.26 15.03
N THR A 332 -40.48 -15.07 15.01
CA THR A 332 -39.06 -14.87 15.36
C THR A 332 -38.88 -14.11 16.67
N SER A 333 -39.88 -13.35 17.11
CA SER A 333 -39.93 -12.75 18.45
C SER A 333 -41.39 -12.57 18.90
N ALA A 334 -41.61 -11.90 20.03
CA ALA A 334 -42.95 -11.56 20.50
C ALA A 334 -43.74 -10.66 19.53
N GLU A 335 -43.04 -9.82 18.75
CA GLU A 335 -43.65 -8.80 17.88
C GLU A 335 -43.32 -8.97 16.40
N ILE A 336 -42.27 -9.74 16.06
CA ILE A 336 -41.77 -9.89 14.69
C ILE A 336 -41.96 -11.32 14.19
N ALA A 337 -42.51 -11.42 12.99
CA ALA A 337 -42.48 -12.62 12.17
C ALA A 337 -41.51 -12.44 10.99
N THR A 338 -40.90 -13.53 10.55
CA THR A 338 -40.05 -13.57 9.35
C THR A 338 -40.69 -14.45 8.29
N THR A 339 -40.73 -13.95 7.07
CA THR A 339 -41.24 -14.65 5.91
C THR A 339 -40.11 -15.36 5.16
N TRP A 340 -40.36 -16.60 4.79
CA TRP A 340 -39.45 -17.42 4.01
C TRP A 340 -40.18 -17.99 2.79
N PRO A 341 -39.54 -18.00 1.61
CA PRO A 341 -40.15 -18.64 0.46
C PRO A 341 -40.17 -20.15 0.65
N ALA A 342 -41.19 -20.81 0.13
CA ALA A 342 -41.21 -22.24 -0.09
C ALA A 342 -41.89 -22.52 -1.44
N PHE A 343 -41.75 -23.74 -1.94
CA PHE A 343 -42.21 -24.07 -3.29
C PHE A 343 -42.89 -25.43 -3.32
N VAL A 344 -43.96 -25.55 -4.10
CA VAL A 344 -44.47 -26.82 -4.58
C VAL A 344 -44.07 -26.95 -6.04
N ASN A 345 -43.29 -27.99 -6.37
CA ASN A 345 -42.86 -28.26 -7.74
C ASN A 345 -43.49 -29.56 -8.23
N VAL A 346 -44.05 -29.53 -9.44
CA VAL A 346 -44.59 -30.69 -10.13
C VAL A 346 -43.74 -30.94 -11.38
N ASP A 347 -43.14 -32.12 -11.46
CA ASP A 347 -42.48 -32.63 -12.66
C ASP A 347 -43.52 -33.44 -13.45
N HIS A 348 -43.98 -32.89 -14.57
CA HIS A 348 -45.03 -33.50 -15.41
C HIS A 348 -44.51 -34.68 -16.23
N ILE A 349 -43.19 -34.80 -16.42
CA ILE A 349 -42.57 -35.93 -17.14
C ILE A 349 -42.50 -37.14 -16.21
N LYS A 350 -42.10 -36.92 -14.96
CA LYS A 350 -41.97 -37.98 -13.94
C LYS A 350 -43.24 -38.19 -13.13
N ASN A 351 -44.28 -37.39 -13.37
CA ASN A 351 -45.52 -37.35 -12.59
C ASN A 351 -45.25 -37.27 -11.07
N ARG A 352 -44.35 -36.36 -10.67
CA ARG A 352 -43.85 -36.26 -9.29
C ARG A 352 -44.02 -34.86 -8.73
N GLN A 353 -44.60 -34.76 -7.54
CA GLN A 353 -44.62 -33.56 -6.73
C GLN A 353 -43.46 -33.55 -5.71
N SER A 354 -42.90 -32.37 -5.46
CA SER A 354 -41.86 -32.15 -4.45
C SER A 354 -42.03 -30.82 -3.74
N ILE A 355 -41.62 -30.79 -2.47
CA ILE A 355 -41.77 -29.64 -1.59
C ILE A 355 -40.39 -29.04 -1.28
N GLY A 356 -40.17 -27.79 -1.68
CA GLY A 356 -38.93 -27.04 -1.45
C GLY A 356 -39.06 -26.09 -0.27
N VAL A 357 -38.53 -26.49 0.90
CA VAL A 357 -38.57 -25.69 2.16
C VAL A 357 -37.18 -25.37 2.73
N LYS A 358 -36.11 -25.86 2.09
CA LYS A 358 -34.72 -25.58 2.50
C LYS A 358 -34.25 -24.23 1.96
N THR A 359 -34.99 -23.18 2.29
CA THR A 359 -34.75 -21.80 1.83
C THR A 359 -34.19 -20.91 2.94
N LYS A 360 -34.42 -21.28 4.21
CA LYS A 360 -33.88 -20.59 5.39
C LYS A 360 -32.35 -20.63 5.41
N GLY A 361 -31.73 -19.47 5.62
CA GLY A 361 -30.27 -19.31 5.64
C GLY A 361 -29.58 -19.35 4.26
N GLY A 362 -30.33 -19.56 3.17
CA GLY A 362 -29.81 -19.47 1.81
C GLY A 362 -29.78 -18.03 1.27
N ALA A 363 -29.45 -17.88 -0.02
CA ALA A 363 -29.47 -16.60 -0.73
C ALA A 363 -30.90 -16.02 -0.99
N TYR A 364 -31.92 -16.61 -0.37
CA TYR A 364 -33.31 -16.21 -0.57
C TYR A 364 -33.67 -14.99 0.27
N VAL A 365 -34.42 -14.06 -0.32
CA VAL A 365 -34.86 -12.84 0.36
C VAL A 365 -35.93 -13.18 1.40
N SER A 366 -35.55 -13.11 2.68
CA SER A 366 -36.50 -13.09 3.79
C SER A 366 -36.95 -11.68 4.11
N ARG A 367 -38.19 -11.50 4.60
CA ARG A 367 -38.67 -10.20 5.09
C ARG A 367 -39.15 -10.31 6.53
N LYS A 368 -38.73 -9.38 7.37
CA LYS A 368 -39.30 -9.13 8.69
C LYS A 368 -40.63 -8.38 8.53
N ILE A 369 -41.63 -8.78 9.28
CA ILE A 369 -42.96 -8.18 9.31
C ILE A 369 -43.41 -8.16 10.78
N LEU A 370 -44.13 -7.12 11.20
CA LEU A 370 -44.77 -7.14 12.51
C LEU A 370 -45.90 -8.18 12.55
N ILE A 371 -46.09 -8.86 13.67
CA ILE A 371 -47.13 -9.88 13.83
C ILE A 371 -48.54 -9.26 13.65
N GLU A 372 -48.74 -8.01 14.05
CA GLU A 372 -49.99 -7.26 13.81
C GLU A 372 -50.30 -7.01 12.33
N ASN A 373 -49.31 -7.19 11.44
CA ASN A 373 -49.40 -6.94 10.00
C ASN A 373 -49.59 -8.22 9.17
N LEU A 374 -49.85 -9.37 9.81
CA LEU A 374 -50.01 -10.70 9.19
C LEU A 374 -51.40 -10.99 8.63
#